data_AF-A0A928YUB0-F1
#
_entry.id   AF-A0A928YUB0-F1
#
_cell.length_a   1.000
_cell.length_b   1.000
_cell.length_c   1.000
_cell.angle_alpha   90.00
_cell.angle_beta   90.00
_cell.angle_gamma   90.00
#
_symmetry.space_group_name_H-M   'P 1'
#
loop_
_entity.id
_entity.type
_entity.pdbx_description
1 polymer ?
#
loop_
_entity_poly.entity_id
_entity_poly.type
_entity_poly.pdbx_seq_one_letter_code
_entity_poly.pdbx_strand_id
1 'polypeptide(L)'
;MEMPRRATKPLLLTLLAALSFAAQVEAQSDDCQLVSTASVQQTLGLGAPKHSQANSYGSCNWLFPESGLFKTQVFKLSSTAEAGELYQGYLRETLAEAETTPLGEPLGQKSIRGVKDQHSHRVASVVILQDDQVIVSDYHDDPAKFDGQTLNKLESLAAQVFANRGGIDQDFGGCDWFPPAQTELLLGKNATIQRLADQHCLAYTNDGGSLTLSTTPSMNADAFAVMQTSYNSNCTTAALRELGDNAFAYFDCKSANPVVIVEMLNKATHGNLAYAPPGGRAANSGDVEALKPLLRHISSKL
;
A
#
# COMPACT_ATOMS: atom_id res chain seq x y z
N MET A 1 2.47 44.21 6.52
CA MET A 1 3.54 43.21 6.69
C MET A 1 2.85 41.86 6.75
N GLU A 2 2.50 41.35 5.57
CA GLU A 2 1.74 40.11 5.40
C GLU A 2 2.70 38.92 5.39
N MET A 3 2.45 37.95 6.28
CA MET A 3 3.13 36.65 6.21
C MET A 3 2.55 35.84 5.04
N PRO A 4 3.39 35.16 4.24
CA PRO A 4 2.87 34.28 3.20
C PRO A 4 2.27 33.04 3.86
N ARG A 5 0.98 32.79 3.56
CA ARG A 5 0.31 31.52 3.86
C ARG A 5 1.07 30.40 3.13
N ARG A 6 1.71 29.50 3.88
CA ARG A 6 2.20 28.24 3.33
C ARG A 6 0.99 27.46 2.80
N ALA A 7 0.95 27.25 1.49
CA ALA A 7 0.05 26.30 0.88
C ALA A 7 0.48 24.89 1.29
N THR A 8 -0.23 24.30 2.26
CA THR A 8 -0.22 22.86 2.52
C THR A 8 -0.86 22.17 1.31
N LYS A 9 -0.02 21.57 0.45
CA LYS A 9 -0.46 20.69 -0.63
C LYS A 9 -0.79 19.29 -0.07
N PRO A 10 -1.71 18.55 -0.71
CA PRO A 10 -2.61 17.64 -0.01
C PRO A 10 -2.00 16.26 0.26
N LEU A 11 -2.43 15.73 1.40
CA LEU A 11 -2.21 14.44 2.09
C LEU A 11 -2.32 13.14 1.27
N LEU A 12 -2.49 13.19 -0.06
CA LEU A 12 -2.89 12.01 -0.86
C LEU A 12 -1.87 10.86 -0.86
N LEU A 13 -0.61 11.16 -0.53
CA LEU A 13 0.53 10.29 -0.77
C LEU A 13 1.09 9.62 0.49
N THR A 14 0.72 10.11 1.68
CA THR A 14 1.13 9.50 2.95
C THR A 14 0.43 8.14 3.19
N LEU A 15 -0.66 7.84 2.47
CA LEU A 15 -1.40 6.57 2.59
C LEU A 15 -0.75 5.38 1.88
N LEU A 16 0.11 5.58 0.87
CA LEU A 16 0.74 4.44 0.18
C LEU A 16 1.87 3.79 0.99
N ALA A 17 2.43 4.49 1.97
CA ALA A 17 3.54 3.99 2.81
C ALA A 17 3.09 3.08 3.98
N ALA A 18 1.79 3.01 4.28
CA ALA A 18 1.27 2.24 5.42
C ALA A 18 0.78 0.82 5.06
N LEU A 19 0.83 0.44 3.79
CA LEU A 19 0.33 -0.85 3.33
C LEU A 19 1.42 -1.92 3.48
N SER A 20 1.39 -2.65 4.60
CA SER A 20 1.51 -4.13 4.65
C SER A 20 1.90 -4.59 6.05
N PHE A 21 0.95 -5.11 6.84
CA PHE A 21 1.27 -6.19 7.78
C PHE A 21 0.10 -7.15 7.96
N ALA A 22 0.50 -8.43 7.94
CA ALA A 22 -0.19 -9.66 8.31
C ALA A 22 -1.11 -10.33 7.27
N ALA A 23 -0.86 -11.63 7.11
CA ALA A 23 -1.25 -12.56 6.05
C ALA A 23 -2.52 -13.36 6.42
N GLN A 24 -3.19 -14.07 5.50
CA GLN A 24 -2.79 -15.43 5.08
C GLN A 24 -3.63 -16.02 3.92
N VAL A 25 -2.97 -16.74 3.01
CA VAL A 25 -3.48 -17.91 2.25
C VAL A 25 -4.85 -17.79 1.53
N GLU A 26 -4.82 -17.27 0.31
CA GLU A 26 -5.40 -18.06 -0.78
C GLU A 26 -4.24 -18.77 -1.49
N ALA A 27 -4.40 -20.06 -1.76
CA ALA A 27 -3.48 -20.75 -2.65
C ALA A 27 -3.63 -20.13 -4.05
N GLN A 28 -2.73 -19.22 -4.42
CA GLN A 28 -2.64 -18.67 -5.78
C GLN A 28 -1.20 -18.65 -6.24
N SER A 29 -0.93 -19.49 -7.25
CA SER A 29 0.27 -19.61 -8.09
C SER A 29 1.62 -19.47 -7.39
N ASP A 30 2.37 -20.56 -7.28
CA ASP A 30 3.76 -20.57 -6.79
C ASP A 30 4.70 -19.67 -7.63
N ASP A 31 4.28 -19.28 -8.84
CA ASP A 31 5.06 -18.43 -9.74
C ASP A 31 4.37 -17.08 -9.99
N CYS A 32 5.07 -16.02 -9.60
CA CYS A 32 4.80 -14.66 -10.02
C CYS A 32 5.16 -14.50 -11.50
N GLN A 33 4.21 -14.00 -12.30
CA GLN A 33 4.40 -13.78 -13.74
C GLN A 33 5.46 -12.72 -14.07
N LEU A 34 5.80 -11.85 -13.12
CA LEU A 34 6.81 -10.80 -13.32
C LEU A 34 8.24 -11.30 -13.10
N VAL A 35 8.44 -12.18 -12.12
CA VAL A 35 9.75 -12.73 -11.76
C VAL A 35 9.56 -14.00 -10.94
N SER A 36 10.32 -15.06 -11.25
CA SER A 36 10.18 -16.33 -10.54
C SER A 36 10.77 -16.26 -9.13
N THR A 37 10.24 -17.07 -8.22
CA THR A 37 10.79 -17.23 -6.87
C THR A 37 12.26 -17.63 -6.92
N ALA A 38 12.64 -18.54 -7.83
CA ALA A 38 14.02 -18.97 -8.01
C ALA A 38 14.95 -17.81 -8.39
N SER A 39 14.51 -16.89 -9.27
CA SER A 39 15.32 -15.71 -9.60
C SER A 39 15.47 -14.78 -8.40
N VAL A 40 14.41 -14.55 -7.63
CA VAL A 40 14.48 -13.69 -6.43
C VAL A 40 15.51 -14.25 -5.45
N GLN A 41 15.44 -15.56 -5.17
CA GLN A 41 16.39 -16.24 -4.29
C GLN A 41 17.82 -16.13 -4.79
N GLN A 42 18.05 -16.44 -6.07
CA GLN A 42 19.39 -16.42 -6.66
C GLN A 42 19.99 -15.02 -6.67
N THR A 43 19.20 -14.00 -7.07
CA THR A 43 19.70 -12.63 -7.20
C THR A 43 19.95 -11.97 -5.85
N LEU A 44 19.06 -12.18 -4.87
CA LEU A 44 19.25 -11.62 -3.52
C LEU A 44 20.20 -12.45 -2.66
N GLY A 45 20.48 -13.70 -3.03
CA GLY A 45 21.31 -14.62 -2.25
C GLY A 45 20.58 -15.16 -1.01
N LEU A 46 19.27 -15.36 -1.12
CA LEU A 46 18.38 -15.75 -0.03
C LEU A 46 17.92 -17.20 -0.15
N GLY A 47 17.55 -17.80 0.99
CA GLY A 47 16.96 -19.15 1.05
C GLY A 47 15.52 -19.19 0.54
N ALA A 48 14.81 -20.29 0.82
CA ALA A 48 13.37 -20.38 0.54
C ALA A 48 12.59 -19.27 1.24
N PRO A 49 11.68 -18.56 0.53
CA PRO A 49 10.78 -17.64 1.20
C PRO A 49 9.89 -18.43 2.17
N LYS A 50 9.64 -17.84 3.35
CA LYS A 50 8.65 -18.34 4.30
C LYS A 50 7.23 -18.20 3.72
N HIS A 51 7.03 -17.15 2.93
CA HIS A 51 5.78 -16.87 2.25
C HIS A 51 6.05 -16.18 0.92
N SER A 52 5.36 -16.61 -0.13
CA SER A 52 5.29 -15.92 -1.41
C SER A 52 3.83 -15.69 -1.77
N GLN A 53 3.56 -14.55 -2.38
CA GLN A 53 2.25 -14.18 -2.89
C GLN A 53 2.42 -13.57 -4.27
N ALA A 54 1.58 -13.97 -5.21
CA ALA A 54 1.46 -13.32 -6.50
C ALA A 54 -0.02 -13.15 -6.83
N ASN A 55 -0.36 -12.08 -7.54
CA ASN A 55 -1.69 -11.94 -8.14
C ASN A 55 -1.58 -11.74 -9.66
N SER A 56 -2.67 -12.05 -10.36
CA SER A 56 -2.79 -11.90 -11.81
C SER A 56 -2.65 -10.45 -12.29
N TYR A 57 -2.66 -9.50 -11.36
CA TYR A 57 -2.62 -8.08 -11.64
C TYR A 57 -1.22 -7.48 -11.49
N GLY A 58 -0.19 -8.30 -11.33
CA GLY A 58 1.19 -7.83 -11.34
C GLY A 58 1.65 -7.25 -10.01
N SER A 59 1.16 -7.76 -8.88
CA SER A 59 1.81 -7.59 -7.59
C SER A 59 2.34 -8.94 -7.10
N CYS A 60 3.59 -8.92 -6.62
CA CYS A 60 4.26 -10.09 -6.07
C CYS A 60 5.08 -9.74 -4.83
N ASN A 61 5.03 -10.59 -3.81
CA ASN A 61 5.67 -10.40 -2.51
C ASN A 61 6.38 -11.69 -2.07
N TRP A 62 7.57 -11.57 -1.51
CA TRP A 62 8.34 -12.67 -0.92
C TRP A 62 8.84 -12.25 0.46
N LEU A 63 8.41 -12.98 1.48
CA LEU A 63 8.87 -12.82 2.85
C LEU A 63 9.86 -13.93 3.19
N PHE A 64 11.08 -13.57 3.55
CA PHE A 64 12.16 -14.51 3.87
C PHE A 64 12.30 -14.72 5.39
N PRO A 65 12.68 -15.94 5.83
CA PRO A 65 13.06 -16.16 7.22
C PRO A 65 14.19 -15.20 7.60
N GLU A 66 14.07 -14.54 8.75
CA GLU A 66 15.13 -13.73 9.38
C GLU A 66 15.31 -12.25 8.99
N SER A 67 14.61 -11.68 7.99
CA SER A 67 14.27 -10.22 7.86
C SER A 67 14.18 -9.63 6.43
N GLY A 68 14.05 -10.40 5.35
CA GLY A 68 13.91 -9.83 4.00
C GLY A 68 12.45 -9.78 3.52
N LEU A 69 11.98 -8.64 3.04
CA LEU A 69 10.74 -8.54 2.24
C LEU A 69 11.09 -7.97 0.87
N PHE A 70 10.94 -8.78 -0.17
CA PHE A 70 10.96 -8.29 -1.55
C PHE A 70 9.53 -8.12 -2.04
N LYS A 71 9.21 -6.94 -2.57
CA LYS A 71 7.93 -6.63 -3.21
C LYS A 71 8.18 -6.06 -4.59
N THR A 72 7.39 -6.49 -5.56
CA THR A 72 7.34 -5.84 -6.85
C THR A 72 5.90 -5.65 -7.30
N GLN A 73 5.65 -4.53 -7.96
CA GLN A 73 4.33 -4.18 -8.45
C GLN A 73 4.42 -3.40 -9.76
N VAL A 74 3.58 -3.80 -10.72
CA VAL A 74 3.24 -2.98 -11.88
C VAL A 74 1.95 -2.26 -11.56
N PHE A 75 1.92 -0.95 -11.73
CA PHE A 75 0.72 -0.13 -11.73
C PHE A 75 0.46 0.29 -13.17
N LYS A 76 -0.75 0.04 -13.67
CA LYS A 76 -1.24 0.48 -14.99
C LYS A 76 -2.36 1.49 -14.74
N LEU A 77 -2.16 2.71 -15.25
CA LEU A 77 -3.01 3.87 -14.99
C LEU A 77 -3.83 4.20 -16.23
N SER A 78 -4.84 5.05 -16.08
CA SER A 78 -5.74 5.41 -17.19
C SER A 78 -5.04 6.29 -18.25
N SER A 79 -3.93 6.93 -17.88
CA SER A 79 -3.17 7.80 -18.76
C SER A 79 -1.69 7.90 -18.38
N THR A 80 -0.88 8.35 -19.33
CA THR A 80 0.54 8.67 -19.11
C THR A 80 0.74 9.83 -18.12
N ALA A 81 -0.23 10.75 -18.03
CA ALA A 81 -0.19 11.86 -17.08
C ALA A 81 -0.35 11.36 -15.63
N GLU A 82 -1.34 10.50 -15.38
CA GLU A 82 -1.55 9.90 -14.06
C GLU A 82 -0.38 9.01 -13.62
N ALA A 83 0.16 8.20 -14.54
CA ALA A 83 1.38 7.43 -14.28
C ALA A 83 2.56 8.35 -13.93
N GLY A 84 2.70 9.47 -14.64
CA GLY A 84 3.68 10.50 -14.35
C GLY A 84 3.51 11.10 -12.95
N GLU A 85 2.27 11.38 -12.52
CA GLU A 85 1.98 11.88 -11.17
C GLU A 85 2.31 10.85 -10.09
N LEU A 86 1.95 9.58 -10.28
CA LEU A 86 2.28 8.50 -9.36
C LEU A 86 3.80 8.31 -9.24
N TYR A 87 4.52 8.30 -10.36
CA TYR A 87 6.00 8.24 -10.37
C TYR A 87 6.60 9.39 -9.55
N GLN A 88 6.14 10.62 -9.77
CA GLN A 88 6.59 11.78 -8.99
C GLN A 88 6.22 11.68 -7.51
N GLY A 89 5.11 11.02 -7.18
CA GLY A 89 4.73 10.70 -5.81
C GLY A 89 5.75 9.80 -5.12
N TYR A 90 6.15 8.70 -5.76
CA TYR A 90 7.20 7.81 -5.25
C TYR A 90 8.53 8.55 -5.00
N LEU A 91 8.91 9.46 -5.90
CA LEU A 91 10.12 10.29 -5.71
C LEU A 91 10.03 11.17 -4.47
N ARG A 92 8.87 11.79 -4.22
CA ARG A 92 8.68 12.77 -3.14
C ARG A 92 8.48 12.15 -1.77
N GLU A 93 8.15 10.87 -1.67
CA GLU A 93 7.61 10.30 -0.43
C GLU A 93 8.40 9.07 -0.03
N THR A 94 8.51 8.11 -0.95
CA THR A 94 9.27 6.88 -0.75
C THR A 94 10.76 7.15 -0.84
N LEU A 95 11.19 7.90 -1.86
CA LEU A 95 12.59 8.23 -2.09
C LEU A 95 12.97 9.65 -1.66
N ALA A 96 12.07 10.39 -1.01
CA ALA A 96 12.46 11.65 -0.39
C ALA A 96 13.50 11.38 0.69
N GLU A 97 14.56 12.19 0.64
CA GLU A 97 15.72 12.13 1.54
C GLU A 97 16.59 10.88 1.36
N ALA A 98 16.23 9.99 0.42
CA ALA A 98 17.10 8.91 -0.01
C ALA A 98 18.23 9.44 -0.88
N GLU A 99 19.42 8.84 -0.78
CA GLU A 99 20.43 8.99 -1.82
C GLU A 99 19.93 8.27 -3.07
N THR A 100 19.47 9.05 -4.05
CA THR A 100 18.95 8.52 -5.30
C THR A 100 19.97 8.64 -6.42
N THR A 101 20.03 7.63 -7.27
CA THR A 101 20.86 7.62 -8.48
C THR A 101 20.04 7.13 -9.66
N PRO A 102 20.40 7.53 -10.90
CA PRO A 102 19.94 6.82 -12.08
C PRO A 102 20.33 5.34 -12.01
N LEU A 103 19.60 4.50 -12.73
CA LEU A 103 20.00 3.11 -12.96
C LEU A 103 21.30 3.08 -13.78
N GLY A 104 22.06 1.99 -13.66
CA GLY A 104 23.25 1.77 -14.47
C GLY A 104 22.92 1.68 -15.96
N GLU A 105 21.82 1.00 -16.27
CA GLU A 105 21.21 0.96 -17.61
C GLU A 105 19.80 1.59 -17.55
N PRO A 106 19.48 2.59 -18.40
CA PRO A 106 18.16 3.19 -18.40
C PRO A 106 17.06 2.17 -18.73
N LEU A 107 16.09 2.05 -17.83
CA LEU A 107 14.87 1.27 -18.06
C LEU A 107 13.67 2.21 -18.25
N GLY A 108 12.83 1.89 -19.22
CA GLY A 108 11.65 2.69 -19.53
C GLY A 108 11.95 4.13 -19.98
N GLN A 109 10.97 5.01 -19.81
CA GLN A 109 11.12 6.44 -20.13
C GLN A 109 11.85 7.21 -19.03
N LYS A 110 11.63 6.81 -17.77
CA LYS A 110 12.35 7.31 -16.59
C LYS A 110 12.55 6.17 -15.61
N SER A 111 13.70 6.14 -14.96
CA SER A 111 13.98 5.18 -13.91
C SER A 111 14.87 5.79 -12.86
N ILE A 112 14.63 5.44 -11.60
CA ILE A 112 15.46 5.85 -10.47
C ILE A 112 15.63 4.68 -9.51
N ARG A 113 16.72 4.72 -8.75
CA ARG A 113 16.95 3.82 -7.64
C ARG A 113 17.48 4.57 -6.43
N GLY A 114 17.21 4.08 -5.24
CA GLY A 114 17.71 4.69 -4.02
C GLY A 114 17.55 3.80 -2.80
N VAL A 115 18.18 4.23 -1.71
CA VAL A 115 18.10 3.56 -0.42
C VAL A 115 17.65 4.57 0.63
N LYS A 116 16.65 4.19 1.43
CA LYS A 116 16.12 5.01 2.53
C LYS A 116 16.15 4.23 3.84
N ASP A 117 16.60 4.90 4.89
CA ASP A 117 16.47 4.41 6.26
C ASP A 117 15.06 4.67 6.80
N GLN A 118 14.41 3.62 7.33
CA GLN A 118 13.09 3.69 7.95
C GLN A 118 13.13 3.06 9.34
N HIS A 119 13.43 3.84 10.38
CA HIS A 119 13.44 3.45 11.80
C HIS A 119 14.07 2.07 12.11
N SER A 120 13.33 0.97 11.95
CA SER A 120 13.75 -0.41 12.22
C SER A 120 14.25 -1.20 11.00
N HIS A 121 14.15 -0.66 9.79
CA HIS A 121 14.54 -1.32 8.55
C HIS A 121 15.11 -0.32 7.54
N ARG A 122 15.81 -0.83 6.53
CA ARG A 122 16.29 -0.07 5.38
C ARG A 122 15.56 -0.58 4.14
N VAL A 123 15.23 0.34 3.24
CA VAL A 123 14.49 0.04 2.01
C VAL A 123 15.35 0.43 0.81
N ALA A 124 15.67 -0.53 -0.04
CA ALA A 124 16.11 -0.25 -1.40
C ALA A 124 14.90 -0.25 -2.33
N SER A 125 14.83 0.74 -3.19
CA SER A 125 13.74 0.90 -4.15
C SER A 125 14.28 1.13 -5.55
N VAL A 126 13.64 0.53 -6.53
CA VAL A 126 13.78 0.85 -7.96
C VAL A 126 12.41 1.21 -8.50
N VAL A 127 12.28 2.39 -9.09
CA VAL A 127 11.02 2.91 -9.64
C VAL A 127 11.21 3.25 -11.10
N ILE A 128 10.35 2.70 -11.97
CA ILE A 128 10.42 2.85 -13.42
C ILE A 128 9.07 3.39 -13.92
N LEU A 129 9.11 4.40 -14.78
CA LEU A 129 7.97 4.93 -15.53
C LEU A 129 8.09 4.54 -17.00
N GLN A 130 7.02 3.97 -17.54
CA GLN A 130 6.90 3.66 -18.97
C GLN A 130 5.47 3.87 -19.41
N ASP A 131 5.22 4.82 -20.32
CA ASP A 131 3.88 5.16 -20.81
C ASP A 131 2.91 5.43 -19.65
N ASP A 132 1.86 4.63 -19.53
CA ASP A 132 0.84 4.68 -18.49
C ASP A 132 1.12 3.65 -17.37
N GLN A 133 2.35 3.17 -17.24
CA GLN A 133 2.76 2.22 -16.22
C GLN A 133 3.83 2.79 -15.28
N VAL A 134 3.69 2.48 -13.99
CA VAL A 134 4.72 2.64 -12.97
C VAL A 134 5.09 1.27 -12.42
N ILE A 135 6.36 0.90 -12.46
CA ILE A 135 6.87 -0.35 -11.90
C ILE A 135 7.68 0.00 -10.67
N VAL A 136 7.39 -0.65 -9.55
CA VAL A 136 8.05 -0.44 -8.27
C VAL A 136 8.57 -1.77 -7.78
N SER A 137 9.85 -1.81 -7.43
CA SER A 137 10.48 -2.96 -6.80
C SER A 137 11.18 -2.48 -5.52
N ASP A 138 10.73 -3.00 -4.39
CA ASP A 138 11.21 -2.64 -3.06
C ASP A 138 11.79 -3.87 -2.36
N TYR A 139 12.94 -3.69 -1.73
CA TYR A 139 13.52 -4.67 -0.82
C TYR A 139 13.71 -4.04 0.55
N HIS A 140 13.06 -4.62 1.56
CA HIS A 140 13.16 -4.22 2.96
C HIS A 140 14.02 -5.23 3.70
N ASP A 141 14.98 -4.75 4.48
CA ASP A 141 15.81 -5.60 5.32
C ASP A 141 16.33 -4.84 6.54
N ASP A 142 16.97 -5.56 7.46
CA ASP A 142 17.75 -4.98 8.55
C ASP A 142 18.87 -4.09 7.95
N PRO A 143 19.06 -2.84 8.44
CA PRO A 143 20.12 -1.97 7.96
C PRO A 143 21.53 -2.60 8.02
N ALA A 144 21.78 -3.52 8.96
CA ALA A 144 23.05 -4.22 9.10
C ALA A 144 23.29 -5.28 8.00
N LYS A 145 22.23 -5.74 7.32
CA LYS A 145 22.29 -6.74 6.24
C LYS A 145 22.33 -6.13 4.85
N PHE A 146 22.04 -4.84 4.75
CA PHE A 146 22.20 -4.08 3.51
C PHE A 146 23.68 -3.97 3.12
N ASP A 147 24.10 -4.82 2.20
CA ASP A 147 25.43 -4.74 1.59
C ASP A 147 25.48 -3.66 0.49
N GLY A 148 26.68 -3.27 0.08
CA GLY A 148 26.88 -2.33 -1.03
C GLY A 148 26.42 -2.84 -2.40
N GLN A 149 25.89 -4.06 -2.50
CA GLN A 149 25.42 -4.69 -3.74
C GLN A 149 23.89 -4.81 -3.81
N THR A 150 23.18 -4.56 -2.71
CA THR A 150 21.74 -4.80 -2.60
C THR A 150 20.96 -4.02 -3.65
N LEU A 151 21.36 -2.77 -3.90
CA LEU A 151 20.73 -1.93 -4.93
C LEU A 151 20.99 -2.43 -6.36
N ASN A 152 22.17 -2.98 -6.65
CA ASN A 152 22.50 -3.57 -7.96
C ASN A 152 21.74 -4.89 -8.20
N LYS A 153 21.61 -5.71 -7.15
CA LYS A 153 20.79 -6.93 -7.17
C LYS A 153 19.32 -6.59 -7.43
N LEU A 154 18.80 -5.56 -6.75
CA LEU A 154 17.43 -5.08 -6.94
C LEU A 154 17.20 -4.52 -8.35
N GLU A 155 18.16 -3.78 -8.91
CA GLU A 155 18.09 -3.31 -10.29
C GLU A 155 18.00 -4.47 -11.28
N SER A 156 18.75 -5.56 -11.04
CA SER A 156 18.69 -6.76 -11.89
C SER A 156 17.32 -7.44 -11.83
N LEU A 157 16.67 -7.46 -10.66
CA LEU A 157 15.30 -7.96 -10.53
C LEU A 157 14.29 -7.02 -11.20
N ALA A 158 14.43 -5.71 -11.00
CA ALA A 158 13.58 -4.71 -11.62
C ALA A 158 13.64 -4.76 -13.14
N ALA A 159 14.81 -5.07 -13.73
CA ALA A 159 14.96 -5.30 -15.16
C ALA A 159 14.16 -6.52 -15.65
N GLN A 160 14.16 -7.63 -14.90
CA GLN A 160 13.36 -8.81 -15.22
C GLN A 160 11.86 -8.52 -15.12
N VAL A 161 11.44 -7.88 -14.03
CA VAL A 161 10.05 -7.43 -13.84
C VAL A 161 9.64 -6.53 -15.01
N PHE A 162 10.49 -5.57 -15.37
CA PHE A 162 10.23 -4.68 -16.50
C PHE A 162 10.08 -5.46 -17.80
N ALA A 163 10.95 -6.43 -18.10
CA ALA A 163 10.85 -7.25 -19.30
C ALA A 163 9.54 -8.07 -19.35
N ASN A 164 9.08 -8.56 -18.18
CA ASN A 164 7.91 -9.43 -18.06
C ASN A 164 6.59 -8.68 -17.75
N ARG A 165 6.62 -7.35 -17.69
CA ARG A 165 5.41 -6.53 -17.40
C ARG A 165 4.31 -6.62 -18.47
N GLY A 166 4.63 -7.17 -19.64
CA GLY A 166 3.69 -7.33 -20.74
C GLY A 166 2.56 -8.30 -20.36
N GLY A 167 1.32 -7.96 -20.72
CA GLY A 167 0.15 -8.80 -20.40
C GLY A 167 -0.41 -8.61 -18.99
N ILE A 168 0.19 -7.75 -18.17
CA ILE A 168 -0.44 -7.26 -16.94
C ILE A 168 -1.58 -6.33 -17.33
N ASP A 169 -2.80 -6.85 -17.31
CA ASP A 169 -4.01 -6.06 -17.46
C ASP A 169 -4.58 -5.77 -16.07
N GLN A 170 -4.66 -4.49 -15.73
CA GLN A 170 -5.24 -4.00 -14.49
C GLN A 170 -6.53 -3.25 -14.80
N ASP A 171 -7.45 -3.89 -15.52
CA ASP A 171 -8.84 -3.45 -15.51
C ASP A 171 -9.55 -4.06 -14.31
N PHE A 172 -9.46 -3.34 -13.21
CA PHE A 172 -10.10 -3.72 -11.95
C PHE A 172 -11.57 -3.31 -11.87
N GLY A 173 -12.11 -2.67 -12.92
CA GLY A 173 -13.42 -2.06 -12.93
C GLY A 173 -13.63 -1.09 -11.76
N GLY A 174 -14.90 -0.90 -11.39
CA GLY A 174 -15.25 -0.14 -10.20
C GLY A 174 -14.93 -0.87 -8.90
N CYS A 175 -14.69 -0.10 -7.82
CA CYS A 175 -14.64 -0.66 -6.49
C CYS A 175 -16.06 -0.82 -5.92
N ASP A 176 -16.58 -2.05 -5.90
CA ASP A 176 -17.91 -2.34 -5.37
C ASP A 176 -17.97 -2.34 -3.83
N TRP A 177 -16.82 -2.33 -3.14
CA TRP A 177 -16.73 -2.09 -1.70
C TRP A 177 -16.99 -0.63 -1.33
N PHE A 178 -16.82 0.32 -2.27
CA PHE A 178 -17.06 1.75 -2.08
C PHE A 178 -18.25 2.21 -2.95
N PRO A 179 -19.50 1.98 -2.50
CA PRO A 179 -20.64 2.42 -3.27
C PRO A 179 -20.66 3.96 -3.36
N PRO A 180 -20.97 4.54 -4.54
CA PRO A 180 -20.84 5.98 -4.77
C PRO A 180 -21.54 6.85 -3.73
N ALA A 181 -22.78 6.52 -3.36
CA ALA A 181 -23.56 7.32 -2.41
C ALA A 181 -22.88 7.43 -1.03
N GLN A 182 -22.33 6.34 -0.50
CA GLN A 182 -21.63 6.33 0.78
C GLN A 182 -20.30 7.08 0.69
N THR A 183 -19.58 6.91 -0.41
CA THR A 183 -18.34 7.64 -0.68
C THR A 183 -18.58 9.14 -0.79
N GLU A 184 -19.63 9.56 -1.49
CA GLU A 184 -19.99 10.97 -1.64
C GLU A 184 -20.38 11.62 -0.31
N LEU A 185 -21.01 10.87 0.61
CA LEU A 185 -21.33 11.39 1.94
C LEU A 185 -20.08 11.63 2.79
N LEU A 186 -19.04 10.82 2.61
CA LEU A 186 -17.79 10.90 3.39
C LEU A 186 -16.79 11.89 2.79
N LEU A 187 -16.62 11.85 1.46
CA LEU A 187 -15.58 12.60 0.75
C LEU A 187 -16.14 13.78 -0.07
N GLY A 188 -17.44 13.77 -0.40
CA GLY A 188 -18.08 14.76 -1.27
C GLY A 188 -18.32 14.24 -2.69
N LYS A 189 -19.13 14.98 -3.46
CA LYS A 189 -19.65 14.59 -4.80
C LYS A 189 -18.60 14.34 -5.88
N ASN A 190 -17.38 14.84 -5.70
CA ASN A 190 -16.31 14.75 -6.70
C ASN A 190 -15.27 13.70 -6.32
N ALA A 191 -15.64 12.73 -5.48
CA ALA A 191 -14.74 11.65 -5.10
C ALA A 191 -14.51 10.71 -6.29
N THR A 192 -13.24 10.52 -6.64
CA THR A 192 -12.83 9.51 -7.60
C THR A 192 -12.74 8.18 -6.87
N ILE A 193 -13.34 7.13 -7.42
CA ILE A 193 -13.28 5.77 -6.88
C ILE A 193 -12.53 4.89 -7.87
N GLN A 194 -11.53 4.17 -7.39
CA GLN A 194 -10.74 3.24 -8.17
C GLN A 194 -10.46 1.97 -7.37
N ARG A 195 -10.49 0.82 -8.04
CA ARG A 195 -9.91 -0.40 -7.50
C ARG A 195 -8.44 -0.44 -7.94
N LEU A 196 -7.54 -0.55 -6.98
CA LEU A 196 -6.08 -0.55 -7.18
C LEU A 196 -5.50 -1.97 -7.28
N ALA A 197 -6.19 -2.94 -6.68
CA ALA A 197 -5.91 -4.37 -6.75
C ALA A 197 -7.22 -5.14 -6.51
N ASP A 198 -7.27 -6.43 -6.81
CA ASP A 198 -8.44 -7.29 -6.55
C ASP A 198 -9.04 -7.04 -5.16
N GLN A 199 -8.16 -6.97 -4.17
CA GLN A 199 -8.44 -6.81 -2.74
C GLN A 199 -8.09 -5.40 -2.23
N HIS A 200 -8.04 -4.39 -3.11
CA HIS A 200 -7.67 -3.04 -2.72
C HIS A 200 -8.48 -1.96 -3.43
N CYS A 201 -9.08 -1.07 -2.66
CA CYS A 201 -9.80 0.08 -3.18
C CYS A 201 -9.28 1.39 -2.63
N LEU A 202 -9.38 2.42 -3.46
CA LEU A 202 -9.13 3.80 -3.11
C LEU A 202 -10.31 4.65 -3.56
N ALA A 203 -10.81 5.50 -2.68
CA ALA A 203 -11.56 6.67 -3.06
C ALA A 203 -10.85 7.93 -2.56
N TYR A 204 -10.85 9.00 -3.34
CA TYR A 204 -10.14 10.21 -2.96
C TYR A 204 -10.70 11.48 -3.59
N THR A 205 -10.38 12.62 -2.99
CA THR A 205 -10.72 13.96 -3.47
C THR A 205 -9.50 14.88 -3.51
N ASN A 206 -9.56 15.90 -4.36
CA ASN A 206 -8.45 16.85 -4.55
C ASN A 206 -8.13 17.70 -3.30
N ASP A 207 -9.07 17.80 -2.35
CA ASP A 207 -8.89 18.49 -1.07
C ASP A 207 -8.27 17.59 0.03
N GLY A 208 -7.79 16.40 -0.34
CA GLY A 208 -7.04 15.50 0.53
C GLY A 208 -7.89 14.49 1.32
N GLY A 209 -9.20 14.44 1.08
CA GLY A 209 -10.05 13.37 1.61
C GLY A 209 -9.73 12.03 0.94
N SER A 210 -9.71 10.94 1.70
CA SER A 210 -9.53 9.61 1.12
C SER A 210 -10.13 8.48 1.96
N LEU A 211 -10.45 7.38 1.27
CA LEU A 211 -10.80 6.07 1.81
C LEU A 211 -9.91 5.04 1.13
N THR A 212 -9.22 4.22 1.91
CA THR A 212 -8.52 3.04 1.42
C THR A 212 -9.10 1.82 2.09
N LEU A 213 -9.30 0.75 1.33
CA LEU A 213 -9.68 -0.56 1.85
C LEU A 213 -8.69 -1.56 1.29
N SER A 214 -8.13 -2.38 2.16
CA SER A 214 -7.42 -3.60 1.79
C SER A 214 -8.07 -4.78 2.47
N THR A 215 -8.16 -5.90 1.78
CA THR A 215 -8.68 -7.15 2.31
C THR A 215 -7.65 -8.25 2.21
N THR A 216 -7.55 -9.05 3.28
CA THR A 216 -6.61 -10.16 3.38
C THR A 216 -7.43 -11.41 3.70
N PRO A 217 -7.59 -12.37 2.77
CA PRO A 217 -8.23 -13.64 3.08
C PRO A 217 -7.41 -14.42 4.13
N SER A 218 -7.98 -15.54 4.58
CA SER A 218 -7.49 -16.53 5.56
C SER A 218 -6.60 -16.03 6.71
N MET A 219 -6.80 -14.81 7.19
CA MET A 219 -6.15 -14.27 8.37
C MET A 219 -6.56 -15.06 9.62
N ASN A 220 -5.57 -15.57 10.34
CA ASN A 220 -5.81 -16.21 11.63
C ASN A 220 -6.03 -15.18 12.75
N ALA A 221 -6.74 -15.60 13.80
CA ALA A 221 -7.13 -14.72 14.90
C ALA A 221 -5.94 -14.18 15.72
N ASP A 222 -4.85 -14.95 15.83
CA ASP A 222 -3.66 -14.53 16.59
C ASP A 222 -2.93 -13.38 15.89
N ALA A 223 -2.76 -13.48 14.56
CA ALA A 223 -2.18 -12.43 13.73
C ALA A 223 -3.01 -11.14 13.80
N PHE A 224 -4.34 -11.29 13.76
CA PHE A 224 -5.26 -10.17 13.94
C PHE A 224 -5.14 -9.53 15.33
N ALA A 225 -5.07 -10.33 16.40
CA ALA A 225 -4.91 -9.82 17.78
C ALA A 225 -3.58 -9.05 17.98
N VAL A 226 -2.50 -9.52 17.35
CA VAL A 226 -1.20 -8.81 17.36
C VAL A 226 -1.32 -7.44 16.69
N MET A 227 -2.01 -7.34 15.55
CA MET A 227 -2.25 -6.05 14.89
C MET A 227 -3.02 -5.08 15.79
N GLN A 228 -4.12 -5.53 16.40
CA GLN A 228 -4.93 -4.71 17.30
C GLN A 228 -4.13 -4.13 18.47
N THR A 229 -3.18 -4.92 19.00
CA THR A 229 -2.34 -4.51 20.13
C THR A 229 -1.48 -3.28 19.80
N SER A 230 -1.02 -3.16 18.55
CA SER A 230 -0.21 -2.02 18.10
C SER A 230 -0.99 -0.69 18.12
N TYR A 231 -2.29 -0.74 17.82
CA TYR A 231 -3.16 0.43 17.82
C TYR A 231 -3.71 0.77 19.21
N ASN A 232 -4.11 -0.25 19.98
CA ASN A 232 -4.69 -0.09 21.33
C ASN A 232 -3.77 0.69 22.30
N SER A 233 -2.45 0.58 22.12
CA SER A 233 -1.48 1.26 22.99
C SER A 233 -1.28 2.74 22.65
N ASN A 234 -1.66 3.15 21.44
CA ASN A 234 -1.29 4.44 20.87
C ASN A 234 -2.47 5.30 20.38
N CYS A 235 -3.68 4.75 20.31
CA CYS A 235 -4.86 5.41 19.76
C CYS A 235 -6.08 5.31 20.66
N THR A 236 -7.01 6.24 20.49
CA THR A 236 -8.38 6.05 20.98
C THR A 236 -9.02 4.91 20.20
N THR A 237 -9.63 3.97 20.92
CA THR A 237 -10.22 2.75 20.35
C THR A 237 -11.73 2.72 20.58
N ALA A 238 -12.49 2.44 19.53
CA ALA A 238 -13.93 2.22 19.59
C ALA A 238 -14.28 0.83 19.04
N ALA A 239 -14.92 -0.01 19.85
CA ALA A 239 -15.45 -1.29 19.38
C ALA A 239 -16.71 -1.05 18.54
N LEU A 240 -16.78 -1.69 17.37
CA LEU A 240 -17.89 -1.61 16.43
C LEU A 240 -18.72 -2.90 16.49
N ARG A 241 -19.33 -3.16 17.65
CA ARG A 241 -19.99 -4.44 17.96
C ARG A 241 -21.12 -4.79 16.99
N GLU A 242 -21.73 -3.79 16.36
CA GLU A 242 -22.74 -4.00 15.32
C GLU A 242 -22.20 -4.68 14.05
N LEU A 243 -20.87 -4.76 13.89
CA LEU A 243 -20.18 -5.44 12.79
C LEU A 243 -19.58 -6.79 13.20
N GLY A 244 -19.71 -7.16 14.48
CA GLY A 244 -19.13 -8.38 15.07
C GLY A 244 -18.13 -8.09 16.19
N ASP A 245 -17.69 -9.15 16.86
CA ASP A 245 -16.79 -9.05 18.02
C ASP A 245 -15.36 -8.64 17.65
N ASN A 246 -15.00 -8.79 16.36
CA ASN A 246 -13.67 -8.53 15.83
C ASN A 246 -13.64 -7.31 14.91
N ALA A 247 -14.34 -6.23 15.30
CA ALA A 247 -14.39 -4.98 14.54
C ALA A 247 -14.08 -3.78 15.44
N PHE A 248 -13.05 -3.02 15.09
CA PHE A 248 -12.54 -1.92 15.91
C PHE A 248 -12.13 -0.74 15.04
N ALA A 249 -12.45 0.48 15.50
CA ALA A 249 -11.95 1.71 14.93
C ALA A 249 -10.91 2.35 15.86
N TYR A 250 -9.85 2.89 15.26
CA TYR A 250 -8.73 3.54 15.89
C TYR A 250 -8.59 4.94 15.33
N PHE A 251 -8.54 5.95 16.19
CA PHE A 251 -8.42 7.36 15.81
C PHE A 251 -7.75 8.15 16.94
N ASP A 252 -7.42 9.41 16.69
CA ASP A 252 -6.73 10.27 17.67
C ASP A 252 -5.48 9.59 18.27
N CYS A 253 -4.60 9.13 17.38
CA CYS A 253 -3.37 8.45 17.76
C CYS A 253 -2.29 9.43 18.23
N LYS A 254 -1.45 9.00 19.18
CA LYS A 254 -0.29 9.77 19.68
C LYS A 254 0.73 10.04 18.58
N SER A 255 0.95 9.07 17.70
CA SER A 255 1.57 9.33 16.39
C SER A 255 0.58 10.21 15.63
N ALA A 256 0.96 11.43 15.24
CA ALA A 256 0.13 12.48 14.65
C ALA A 256 -0.56 12.11 13.31
N ASN A 257 -1.18 10.94 13.22
CA ASN A 257 -1.85 10.38 12.08
C ASN A 257 -3.31 10.86 12.10
N PRO A 258 -3.74 11.71 11.16
CA PRO A 258 -5.05 12.36 11.20
C PRO A 258 -6.21 11.46 10.73
N VAL A 259 -6.03 10.14 10.69
CA VAL A 259 -6.95 9.20 10.04
C VAL A 259 -7.73 8.34 11.05
N VAL A 260 -8.87 7.81 10.60
CA VAL A 260 -9.49 6.65 11.25
C VAL A 260 -8.94 5.38 10.58
N ILE A 261 -8.47 4.42 11.37
CA ILE A 261 -8.15 3.07 10.91
C ILE A 261 -9.23 2.14 11.45
N VAL A 262 -9.82 1.30 10.61
CA VAL A 262 -10.80 0.30 11.01
C VAL A 262 -10.28 -1.07 10.64
N GLU A 263 -10.20 -1.94 11.64
CA GLU A 263 -9.80 -3.34 11.49
C GLU A 263 -11.03 -4.23 11.72
N MET A 264 -11.35 -5.08 10.76
CA MET A 264 -12.47 -6.03 10.82
C MET A 264 -11.98 -7.42 10.47
N LEU A 265 -12.42 -8.44 11.21
CA LEU A 265 -12.20 -9.85 10.84
C LEU A 265 -13.55 -10.57 10.79
N ASN A 266 -13.92 -11.08 9.62
CA ASN A 266 -15.13 -11.87 9.40
C ASN A 266 -14.79 -13.12 8.59
N LYS A 267 -15.18 -14.31 9.05
CA LYS A 267 -14.94 -15.60 8.35
C LYS A 267 -13.49 -15.81 7.85
N ALA A 268 -12.51 -15.38 8.63
CA ALA A 268 -11.09 -15.37 8.30
C ALA A 268 -10.67 -14.38 7.18
N THR A 269 -11.58 -13.56 6.67
CA THR A 269 -11.25 -12.40 5.85
C THR A 269 -11.04 -11.19 6.75
N HIS A 270 -9.84 -10.65 6.71
CA HIS A 270 -9.47 -9.39 7.35
C HIS A 270 -9.74 -8.23 6.40
N GLY A 271 -10.33 -7.15 6.91
CA GLY A 271 -10.48 -5.88 6.21
C GLY A 271 -9.83 -4.77 7.01
N ASN A 272 -8.90 -4.04 6.38
CA ASN A 272 -8.29 -2.84 6.89
C ASN A 272 -8.78 -1.65 6.06
N LEU A 273 -9.53 -0.75 6.70
CA LEU A 273 -9.97 0.52 6.11
C LEU A 273 -9.20 1.67 6.74
N ALA A 274 -8.59 2.56 5.95
CA ALA A 274 -8.13 3.85 6.45
C ALA A 274 -8.91 5.00 5.81
N TYR A 275 -9.40 5.92 6.64
CA TYR A 275 -10.16 7.09 6.24
C TYR A 275 -9.46 8.38 6.69
N ALA A 276 -9.12 9.22 5.72
CA ALA A 276 -8.64 10.58 5.96
C ALA A 276 -9.76 11.58 5.64
N PRO A 277 -10.20 12.42 6.60
CA PRO A 277 -11.23 13.41 6.34
C PRO A 277 -10.80 14.47 5.30
N PRO A 278 -11.73 14.94 4.45
CA PRO A 278 -11.47 16.06 3.54
C PRO A 278 -10.92 17.31 4.25
N GLY A 279 -10.04 18.04 3.56
CA GLY A 279 -9.40 19.25 4.08
C GLY A 279 -8.26 19.02 5.08
N GLY A 280 -7.84 17.76 5.27
CA GLY A 280 -6.67 17.42 6.09
C GLY A 280 -6.84 17.67 7.60
N ARG A 281 -8.08 17.79 8.08
CA ARG A 281 -8.36 17.84 9.52
C ARG A 281 -8.13 16.47 10.16
N ALA A 282 -7.80 16.46 11.45
CA ALA A 282 -7.75 15.23 12.22
C ALA A 282 -9.14 14.56 12.29
N ALA A 283 -9.14 13.24 12.15
CA ALA A 283 -10.29 12.40 12.40
C ALA A 283 -10.70 12.42 13.88
N ASN A 284 -11.99 12.27 14.13
CA ASN A 284 -12.57 12.21 15.48
C ASN A 284 -13.68 11.14 15.56
N SER A 285 -14.31 11.01 16.72
CA SER A 285 -15.37 10.04 16.94
C SER A 285 -16.59 10.22 16.02
N GLY A 286 -16.89 11.45 15.58
CA GLY A 286 -17.95 11.72 14.62
C GLY A 286 -17.67 11.11 13.24
N ASP A 287 -16.40 11.02 12.84
CA ASP A 287 -15.99 10.34 11.61
C ASP A 287 -16.23 8.81 11.70
N VAL A 288 -15.98 8.22 12.87
CA VAL A 288 -16.27 6.80 13.12
C VAL A 288 -17.77 6.52 12.95
N GLU A 289 -18.63 7.37 13.51
CA GLU A 289 -20.09 7.24 13.34
C GLU A 289 -20.51 7.39 11.88
N ALA A 290 -19.93 8.36 11.15
CA ALA A 290 -20.21 8.57 9.73
C ALA A 290 -19.78 7.37 8.86
N LEU A 291 -18.74 6.63 9.25
CA LEU A 291 -18.25 5.46 8.53
C LEU A 291 -19.14 4.22 8.68
N LYS A 292 -19.94 4.11 9.75
CA LYS A 292 -20.74 2.89 10.05
C LYS A 292 -21.58 2.36 8.88
N PRO A 293 -22.29 3.17 8.08
CA PRO A 293 -23.03 2.66 6.92
C PRO A 293 -22.12 1.99 5.88
N LEU A 294 -20.96 2.57 5.59
CA LEU A 294 -19.97 1.99 4.68
C LEU A 294 -19.37 0.71 5.27
N LEU A 295 -19.03 0.72 6.56
CA LEU A 295 -18.45 -0.44 7.24
C LEU A 295 -19.41 -1.64 7.29
N ARG A 296 -20.73 -1.42 7.44
CA ARG A 296 -21.74 -2.50 7.32
C ARG A 296 -21.74 -3.12 5.91
N HIS A 297 -21.66 -2.28 4.88
CA HIS A 297 -21.58 -2.74 3.50
C HIS A 297 -20.32 -3.57 3.26
N ILE A 298 -19.15 -3.07 3.69
CA ILE A 298 -17.87 -3.79 3.58
C ILE A 298 -17.92 -5.11 4.35
N SER A 299 -18.33 -5.09 5.62
CA SER A 299 -18.40 -6.27 6.48
C SER A 299 -19.29 -7.37 5.91
N SER A 300 -20.38 -7.02 5.21
CA SER A 300 -21.26 -8.00 4.53
C SER A 300 -20.59 -8.74 3.36
N LYS A 301 -19.47 -8.20 2.86
CA LYS A 301 -18.68 -8.73 1.74
C LYS A 301 -17.37 -9.40 2.18
N LEU A 302 -16.98 -9.28 3.45
CA LEU A 302 -15.86 -10.01 4.07
C LEU A 302 -16.28 -11.45 4.40
#